data_AF-A0A564SSP9-F1
#
_entry.id   AF-A0A564SSP9-F1
#
_cell.length_a   1.000
_cell.length_b   1.000
_cell.length_c   1.000
_cell.angle_alpha   90.00
_cell.angle_beta   90.00
_cell.angle_gamma   90.00
#
_symmetry.space_group_name_H-M   'P 1'
#
loop_
_entity.id
_entity.type
_entity.pdbx_description
1 polymer ?
#
loop_
_entity_poly.entity_id
_entity_poly.type
_entity_poly.pdbx_seq_one_letter_code
_entity_poly.pdbx_strand_id
1 'polypeptide(L)'
;MNNTNPILSDESEKMKNRELLEEYFSCSLEIDLLLRLCPDDEDTIYQIVDMLVDTCSTKRKMLRIAGDDKPTEVVRSRLKKLNADHIRFVLDSLAENTAPVRNMKQYLLAMLYNAPTTMNLYYQNKTNHDFARGSPKAG
;
A
#
# COMPACT_ATOMS: atom_id res chain seq x y z
N MET A 1 46.97 -1.04 3.52
CA MET A 1 45.82 -1.76 4.11
C MET A 1 44.61 -0.82 4.08
N ASN A 2 43.61 -1.07 3.23
CA ASN A 2 42.36 -0.31 3.25
C ASN A 2 41.45 -0.88 4.33
N ASN A 3 41.39 -0.18 5.47
CA ASN A 3 40.52 -0.52 6.57
C ASN A 3 39.13 0.07 6.29
N THR A 4 38.43 -0.47 5.28
CA THR A 4 37.04 -0.10 5.02
C THR A 4 36.18 -0.76 6.09
N ASN A 5 35.68 0.05 7.02
CA ASN A 5 34.86 -0.39 8.14
C ASN A 5 33.58 -1.08 7.61
N PRO A 6 33.38 -2.40 7.79
CA PRO A 6 32.27 -3.16 7.18
C PRO A 6 30.88 -2.62 7.57
N ILE A 7 30.79 -2.00 8.74
CA ILE A 7 29.56 -1.41 9.28
C ILE A 7 29.17 -0.15 8.49
N LEU A 8 30.14 0.65 8.04
CA LEU A 8 29.86 1.87 7.27
C LEU A 8 29.40 1.53 5.84
N SER A 9 29.92 0.45 5.25
CA SER A 9 29.48 -0.01 3.93
C SER A 9 28.06 -0.62 3.94
N ASP A 10 27.67 -1.39 4.96
CA ASP A 10 26.33 -1.99 5.01
C ASP A 10 25.24 -0.93 5.23
N GLU A 11 25.50 0.10 6.03
CA GLU A 11 24.56 1.21 6.22
C GLU A 11 24.44 2.08 4.97
N SER A 12 25.55 2.40 4.29
CA SER A 12 25.52 3.15 3.03
C SER A 12 24.73 2.41 1.93
N GLU A 13 24.91 1.10 1.81
CA GLU A 13 24.15 0.30 0.83
C GLU A 13 22.66 0.17 1.19
N LYS A 14 22.30 0.10 2.48
CA LYS A 14 20.89 0.14 2.89
C LYS A 14 20.24 1.48 2.57
N MET A 15 20.92 2.59 2.84
CA MET A 15 20.42 3.93 2.55
C MET A 15 20.17 4.10 1.05
N LYS A 16 21.12 3.71 0.19
CA LYS A 16 20.92 3.71 -1.27
C LYS A 16 19.75 2.84 -1.71
N ASN A 17 19.60 1.63 -1.16
CA ASN A 17 18.48 0.75 -1.50
C ASN A 17 17.13 1.35 -1.09
N ARG A 18 17.09 2.08 0.02
CA ARG A 18 15.90 2.78 0.48
C ARG A 18 15.53 3.92 -0.47
N GLU A 19 16.48 4.78 -0.81
CA GLU A 19 16.29 5.91 -1.75
C GLU A 19 15.79 5.42 -3.12
N LEU A 20 16.36 4.32 -3.64
CA LEU A 20 15.91 3.73 -4.91
C LEU A 20 14.47 3.20 -4.85
N LEU A 21 14.03 2.68 -3.69
CA LEU A 21 12.65 2.25 -3.50
C LEU A 21 11.70 3.44 -3.36
N GLU A 22 12.12 4.49 -2.65
CA GLU A 22 11.35 5.73 -2.53
C GLU A 22 11.13 6.37 -3.90
N GLU A 23 12.18 6.51 -4.71
CA GLU A 23 12.08 7.02 -6.08
C GLU A 23 11.18 6.13 -6.94
N TYR A 24 11.37 4.81 -6.89
CA TYR A 24 10.55 3.87 -7.63
C TYR A 24 9.05 3.98 -7.28
N PHE A 25 8.71 4.03 -6.00
CA PHE A 25 7.31 4.15 -5.58
C PHE A 25 6.76 5.55 -5.87
N SER A 26 7.56 6.60 -5.72
CA SER A 26 7.14 7.97 -6.06
C SER A 26 6.71 8.09 -7.52
N CYS A 27 7.50 7.49 -8.43
CA CYS A 27 7.17 7.46 -9.85
C CYS A 27 6.01 6.50 -10.17
N SER A 28 6.06 5.24 -9.72
CA SER A 28 5.07 4.22 -10.10
C SER A 28 3.67 4.48 -9.52
N LEU A 29 3.58 5.15 -8.38
CA LEU A 29 2.32 5.54 -7.77
C LEU A 29 1.82 6.91 -8.23
N GLU A 30 2.62 7.64 -9.00
CA GLU A 30 2.33 8.99 -9.49
C GLU A 30 1.97 9.94 -8.33
N ILE A 31 2.86 10.09 -7.35
CA ILE A 31 2.59 10.85 -6.11
C ILE A 31 2.14 12.28 -6.40
N ASP A 32 2.77 12.97 -7.35
CA ASP A 32 2.36 14.34 -7.74
C ASP A 32 0.93 14.42 -8.29
N LEU A 33 0.43 13.34 -8.90
CA LEU A 33 -0.96 13.24 -9.33
C LEU A 33 -1.85 13.03 -8.10
N LEU A 34 -1.50 12.09 -7.22
CA LEU A 34 -2.27 11.79 -6.01
C LEU A 34 -2.42 13.01 -5.11
N LEU A 35 -1.36 13.79 -4.88
CA LEU A 35 -1.41 15.00 -4.07
C LEU A 35 -2.32 16.09 -4.66
N ARG A 36 -2.47 16.14 -5.99
CA ARG A 36 -3.41 17.07 -6.64
C ARG A 36 -4.85 16.60 -6.58
N LEU A 37 -5.07 15.28 -6.60
CA LEU A 37 -6.41 14.68 -6.58
C LEU A 37 -6.97 14.53 -5.16
N CYS A 38 -6.10 14.29 -4.18
CA CYS A 38 -6.41 14.01 -2.79
C CYS A 38 -5.53 14.86 -1.87
N PRO A 39 -5.65 16.21 -1.90
CA PRO A 39 -4.76 17.10 -1.14
C PRO A 39 -4.91 16.92 0.37
N ASP A 40 -6.09 16.55 0.86
CA ASP A 40 -6.35 16.32 2.29
C ASP A 40 -5.69 15.03 2.82
N ASP A 41 -5.23 14.14 1.92
CA ASP A 41 -4.64 12.84 2.25
C ASP A 41 -3.10 12.83 2.12
N GLU A 42 -2.45 13.98 1.96
CA GLU A 42 -1.00 14.10 1.77
C GLU A 42 -0.19 13.27 2.78
N ASP A 43 -0.46 13.44 4.07
CA ASP A 43 0.20 12.69 5.14
C ASP A 43 -0.01 11.18 5.02
N THR A 44 -1.20 10.75 4.61
CA THR A 44 -1.54 9.32 4.44
C THR A 44 -0.82 8.75 3.23
N ILE A 45 -0.74 9.50 2.13
CA ILE A 45 -0.04 9.11 0.90
C ILE A 45 1.45 8.87 1.21
N TYR A 46 2.12 9.79 1.89
CA TYR A 46 3.52 9.60 2.28
C TYR A 46 3.71 8.42 3.25
N GLN A 47 2.81 8.23 4.22
CA GLN A 47 2.85 7.07 5.11
C GLN A 47 2.70 5.74 4.36
N ILE A 48 1.90 5.70 3.28
CA ILE A 48 1.80 4.52 2.41
C ILE A 48 3.13 4.26 1.70
N VAL A 49 3.77 5.30 1.13
CA VAL A 49 5.08 5.15 0.47
C VAL A 49 6.12 4.59 1.44
N ASP A 50 6.23 5.17 2.63
CA ASP A 50 7.15 4.70 3.67
C ASP A 50 6.89 3.23 4.03
N MET A 51 5.63 2.84 4.16
CA MET A 51 5.26 1.45 4.45
C MET A 51 5.66 0.49 3.31
N LEU A 52 5.51 0.90 2.05
CA LEU A 52 5.90 0.10 0.90
C LEU A 52 7.42 -0.08 0.84
N VAL A 53 8.17 0.99 1.11
CA VAL A 53 9.64 1.00 1.17
C VAL A 53 10.13 0.10 2.31
N ASP A 54 9.58 0.22 3.52
CA ASP A 54 9.92 -0.62 4.67
C ASP A 54 9.62 -2.09 4.40
N THR A 55 8.47 -2.37 3.79
CA THR A 55 8.08 -3.74 3.45
C THR A 55 8.99 -4.33 2.37
N CYS A 56 9.37 -3.52 1.37
CA CYS A 56 10.22 -3.97 0.28
C CYS A 56 11.72 -4.06 0.65
N SER A 57 12.16 -3.35 1.69
CA SER A 57 13.54 -3.42 2.18
C SER A 57 13.75 -4.47 3.29
N THR A 58 12.69 -5.10 3.79
CA THR A 58 12.78 -6.07 4.89
C THR A 58 13.69 -7.27 4.57
N LYS A 59 14.51 -7.71 5.53
CA LYS A 59 15.34 -8.93 5.42
C LYS A 59 14.59 -10.22 5.81
N ARG A 60 13.33 -10.10 6.25
CA ARG A 60 12.50 -11.27 6.62
C ARG A 60 12.20 -12.12 5.40
N LYS A 61 12.15 -13.45 5.55
CA LYS A 61 11.79 -14.39 4.47
C LYS A 61 10.28 -14.52 4.26
N MET A 62 9.50 -14.32 5.32
CA MET A 62 8.04 -14.45 5.33
C MET A 62 7.41 -13.22 5.98
N LEU A 63 6.24 -12.83 5.48
CA LEU A 63 5.41 -11.75 6.01
C LEU A 63 3.99 -12.26 6.23
N ARG A 64 3.40 -11.89 7.37
CA ARG A 64 2.00 -12.18 7.68
C ARG A 64 1.10 -11.15 6.99
N ILE A 65 0.29 -11.58 6.04
CA ILE A 65 -0.66 -10.76 5.28
C ILE A 65 -2.06 -11.35 5.41
N ALA A 66 -3.00 -10.57 5.94
CA ALA A 66 -4.41 -10.97 6.10
C ALA A 66 -4.60 -12.35 6.78
N GLY A 67 -3.74 -12.70 7.74
CA GLY A 67 -3.81 -13.97 8.47
C GLY A 67 -2.89 -15.07 7.96
N ASP A 68 -2.35 -14.97 6.74
CA ASP A 68 -1.46 -15.96 6.13
C ASP A 68 0.00 -15.54 6.11
N ASP A 69 0.91 -16.50 6.29
CA ASP A 69 2.34 -16.26 6.05
C ASP A 69 2.67 -16.42 4.56
N LYS A 70 3.21 -15.36 3.95
CA LYS A 70 3.52 -15.30 2.52
C LYS A 70 5.02 -15.03 2.32
N PRO A 71 5.67 -15.63 1.31
CA PRO A 71 7.06 -15.32 0.99
C PRO A 71 7.24 -13.83 0.67
N THR A 72 8.27 -13.21 1.24
CA THR A 72 8.50 -11.76 1.08
C THR A 72 8.62 -11.35 -0.38
N GLU A 73 9.28 -12.15 -1.23
CA GLU A 73 9.41 -11.82 -2.66
C GLU A 73 8.05 -11.79 -3.39
N VAL A 74 7.11 -12.64 -2.99
CA VAL A 74 5.73 -12.61 -3.52
C VAL A 74 5.01 -11.34 -3.10
N VAL A 75 5.19 -10.93 -1.84
CA VAL A 75 4.64 -9.66 -1.32
C VAL A 75 5.21 -8.47 -2.07
N ARG A 76 6.54 -8.38 -2.21
CA ARG A 76 7.22 -7.32 -2.96
C ARG A 76 6.75 -7.25 -4.41
N SER A 77 6.71 -8.39 -5.10
CA SER A 77 6.27 -8.46 -6.50
C SER A 77 4.85 -7.93 -6.67
N ARG A 78 3.97 -8.17 -5.69
CA ARG A 78 2.60 -7.65 -5.74
C ARG A 78 2.52 -6.16 -5.42
N LEU A 79 3.22 -5.70 -4.39
CA LEU A 79 3.23 -4.27 -4.01
C LEU A 79 3.84 -3.39 -5.11
N LYS A 80 4.84 -3.87 -5.85
CA LYS A 80 5.41 -3.18 -7.01
C LYS A 80 4.45 -3.08 -8.22
N LYS A 81 3.27 -3.68 -8.17
CA LYS A 81 2.22 -3.54 -9.19
C LYS A 81 1.18 -2.48 -8.82
N LEU A 82 1.34 -1.83 -7.66
CA LEU A 82 0.49 -0.72 -7.29
C LEU A 82 0.70 0.47 -8.22
N ASN A 83 -0.34 1.28 -8.35
CA ASN A 83 -0.37 2.51 -9.14
C ASN A 83 -1.33 3.49 -8.46
N ALA A 84 -1.49 4.70 -8.98
CA ALA A 84 -2.34 5.74 -8.40
C ALA A 84 -3.77 5.28 -8.11
N ASP A 85 -4.39 4.51 -9.02
CA ASP A 85 -5.76 4.03 -8.85
C ASP A 85 -5.91 3.09 -7.64
N HIS A 86 -4.95 2.19 -7.43
CA HIS A 86 -4.95 1.33 -6.25
C HIS A 86 -4.80 2.12 -4.95
N ILE A 87 -4.00 3.20 -4.95
CA ILE A 87 -3.82 4.05 -3.77
C ILE A 87 -5.12 4.79 -3.47
N ARG A 88 -5.76 5.40 -4.48
CA ARG A 88 -7.05 6.06 -4.32
C ARG A 88 -8.13 5.11 -3.80
N PHE A 89 -8.20 3.89 -4.34
CA PHE A 89 -9.09 2.85 -3.81
C PHE A 89 -8.86 2.57 -2.31
N VAL A 90 -7.60 2.55 -1.87
CA VAL A 90 -7.26 2.33 -0.45
C VAL A 90 -7.66 3.53 0.40
N LEU A 91 -7.43 4.77 -0.06
CA LEU A 91 -7.86 5.99 0.63
C LEU A 91 -9.38 6.03 0.79
N ASP A 92 -10.14 5.79 -0.28
CA ASP A 92 -11.60 5.71 -0.25
C ASP A 92 -12.08 4.67 0.78
N SER A 93 -11.46 3.49 0.75
CA SER A 93 -11.80 2.39 1.66
C SER A 93 -11.43 2.66 3.12
N LEU A 94 -10.42 3.50 3.39
CA LEU A 94 -10.08 3.97 4.74
C LEU A 94 -11.12 4.97 5.24
N ALA A 95 -11.52 5.92 4.40
CA ALA A 95 -12.54 6.92 4.73
C ALA A 95 -13.93 6.30 4.98
N GLU A 96 -14.28 5.24 4.24
CA GLU A 96 -15.53 4.51 4.44
C GLU A 96 -15.54 3.63 5.71
N ASN A 97 -14.37 3.29 6.26
CA ASN A 97 -14.29 2.42 7.42
C ASN A 97 -14.63 3.17 8.72
N THR A 98 -15.80 2.87 9.27
CA THR A 98 -16.29 3.47 10.51
C THR A 98 -15.89 2.69 11.77
N ALA A 99 -15.27 1.52 11.62
CA ALA A 99 -14.87 0.68 12.73
C ALA A 99 -13.44 0.97 13.21
N PRO A 100 -13.17 0.96 14.53
CA PRO A 100 -11.83 1.21 15.05
C PRO A 100 -10.87 0.08 14.66
N VAL A 101 -9.80 0.44 13.95
CA VAL A 101 -8.75 -0.49 13.53
C VAL A 101 -7.69 -0.59 14.63
N ARG A 102 -7.60 -1.76 15.29
CA ARG A 102 -6.63 -2.00 16.39
C ARG A 102 -5.17 -2.04 15.92
N ASN A 103 -4.93 -2.54 14.70
CA ASN A 103 -3.61 -2.64 14.11
C ASN A 103 -3.62 -2.02 12.71
N MET A 104 -3.47 -0.69 12.66
CA MET A 104 -3.57 0.07 11.41
C MET A 104 -2.54 -0.38 10.38
N LYS A 105 -1.30 -0.69 10.79
CA LYS A 105 -0.24 -1.12 9.87
C LYS A 105 -0.57 -2.43 9.15
N GLN A 106 -1.01 -3.45 9.88
CA GLN A 106 -1.39 -4.73 9.25
C GLN A 106 -2.64 -4.61 8.39
N TYR A 107 -3.59 -3.77 8.80
CA TYR A 107 -4.79 -3.49 8.03
C TYR A 107 -4.45 -2.83 6.69
N LEU A 108 -3.68 -1.74 6.72
CA LEU A 108 -3.25 -1.02 5.52
C LEU A 108 -2.40 -1.90 4.60
N LEU A 109 -1.45 -2.65 5.14
CA LEU A 109 -0.64 -3.58 4.34
C LEU A 109 -1.49 -4.66 3.66
N ALA A 110 -2.52 -5.18 4.35
CA ALA A 110 -3.44 -6.15 3.75
C ALA A 110 -4.27 -5.52 2.63
N MET A 111 -4.74 -4.28 2.80
CA MET A 111 -5.47 -3.56 1.76
C MET A 111 -4.60 -3.30 0.53
N LEU A 112 -3.40 -2.75 0.72
CA LEU A 112 -2.44 -2.51 -0.36
C LEU A 112 -2.09 -3.79 -1.10
N TYR A 113 -1.84 -4.89 -0.37
CA TYR A 113 -1.54 -6.18 -1.00
C TYR A 113 -2.72 -6.72 -1.84
N ASN A 114 -3.96 -6.48 -1.41
CA ASN A 114 -5.15 -7.01 -2.08
C ASN A 114 -5.71 -6.09 -3.17
N ALA A 115 -5.42 -4.79 -3.13
CA ALA A 115 -5.99 -3.78 -4.02
C ALA A 115 -5.96 -4.18 -5.51
N PRO A 116 -4.84 -4.68 -6.08
CA PRO A 116 -4.82 -5.09 -7.49
C PRO A 116 -5.76 -6.24 -7.87
N THR A 117 -6.23 -7.01 -6.89
CA THR A 117 -7.11 -8.17 -7.11
C THR A 117 -8.55 -7.95 -6.66
N THR A 118 -8.79 -6.99 -5.76
CA THR A 118 -10.11 -6.80 -5.13
C THR A 118 -10.82 -5.54 -5.59
N MET A 119 -10.13 -4.56 -6.18
CA MET A 119 -10.72 -3.28 -6.58
C MET A 119 -11.94 -3.43 -7.50
N ASN A 120 -11.86 -4.28 -8.53
CA ASN A 120 -12.99 -4.51 -9.45
C ASN A 120 -14.20 -5.13 -8.73
N LEU A 121 -13.96 -6.10 -7.85
CA LEU A 121 -15.02 -6.76 -7.09
C LEU A 121 -15.67 -5.77 -6.10
N TYR A 122 -14.88 -4.88 -5.50
CA TYR A 122 -15.38 -3.85 -4.61
C TYR A 122 -16.37 -2.92 -5.32
N TYR A 123 -15.98 -2.35 -6.47
CA TYR A 123 -16.86 -1.43 -7.20
C TYR A 123 -18.12 -2.14 -7.71
N GLN A 124 -18.01 -3.39 -8.18
CA GLN A 124 -19.20 -4.20 -8.54
C GLN A 124 -20.16 -4.38 -7.35
N ASN A 125 -19.63 -4.73 -6.17
CA ASN A 125 -20.43 -4.89 -4.97
C ASN A 125 -21.06 -3.58 -4.51
N LYS A 126 -20.33 -2.46 -4.57
CA LYS A 126 -20.84 -1.13 -4.21
C LYS A 126 -22.00 -0.72 -5.11
N THR A 127 -21.83 -0.84 -6.42
CA THR A 127 -22.90 -0.57 -7.40
C THR A 127 -24.13 -1.44 -7.15
N ASN A 128 -23.96 -2.75 -6.96
CA ASN A 128 -25.09 -3.66 -6.67
C ASN A 128 -25.84 -3.28 -5.38
N HIS A 129 -25.10 -2.91 -4.34
CA HIS A 129 -25.67 -2.53 -3.06
C HIS A 129 -26.43 -1.20 -3.12
N ASP A 130 -25.92 -0.22 -3.87
CA ASP A 130 -26.61 1.06 -4.09
C ASP A 130 -27.91 0.86 -4.90
N PHE A 131 -27.89 -0.02 -5.92
CA PHE A 131 -29.11 -0.41 -6.64
C PHE A 131 -30.14 -1.10 -5.74
N ALA A 132 -29.69 -1.98 -4.84
CA ALA A 132 -30.58 -2.66 -3.89
C ALA A 132 -31.19 -1.69 -2.86
N ARG A 133 -30.47 -0.63 -2.47
CA ARG A 133 -30.96 0.40 -1.54
C ARG A 133 -31.80 1.49 -2.23
N GLY A 134 -31.57 1.75 -3.51
CA GLY A 134 -32.29 2.75 -4.31
C GLY A 134 -33.59 2.27 -4.95
N SER A 135 -33.89 0.97 -4.87
CA SER A 135 -35.15 0.40 -5.37
C SER A 135 -36.28 0.70 -4.38
N PRO A 136 -37.32 1.49 -4.73
CA PRO A 136 -38.50 1.60 -3.88
C PRO A 136 -39.11 0.20 -3.79
N LYS A 137 -39.46 -0.23 -2.58
CA LYS A 137 -40.33 -1.41 -2.44
C LYS A 137 -41.63 -1.08 -3.16
N ALA A 138 -41.86 -1.72 -4.31
CA ALA A 138 -43.16 -1.71 -4.96
C ALA A 138 -44.15 -2.36 -4.00
N GLY A 139 -44.93 -1.52 -3.32
CA GLY A 139 -46.12 -1.89 -2.57
C GLY A 139 -47.36 -1.62 -3.39
#